data_AF-A0ABC8W893-F1
#
_entry.id   AF-A0ABC8W893-F1
#
_cell.length_a   1.000
_cell.length_b   1.000
_cell.length_c   1.000
_cell.angle_alpha   90.00
_cell.angle_beta   90.00
_cell.angle_gamma   90.00
#
_symmetry.space_group_name_H-M   'P 1'
#
loop_
_entity.id
_entity.type
_entity.pdbx_description
1 polymer ?
#
loop_
_entity_poly.entity_id
_entity_poly.type
_entity_poly.pdbx_seq_one_letter_code
_entity_poly.pdbx_strand_id
1 'polypeptide(L)'
;MADSGLWKRAWRWVLSQNQKQHILVDRLWPAVVQAVATLGPPAAFLIFWSFLVCITSLAWALSALLFLVHEARRQHGTSSKKAHVIWYRNISEAYKNMRAPPKTPEEAAELLITALSTIQEAYLLVVSFYNLPVPFPLPPAESASSEGVQFVLNTLPVHNRCIGDGDGFSAYVDKADPRESANVPLEVNEMVIGRTQARTRRDYQKADALLRSLDEAGYKIINISGEEILAKKYRIRMRGIDAPELEMTYGKESKDALVKLIGGKRVTVYVYGLDQFGRYVGDIYCDNVFAQEQMLKSGHAWHFKTYDKRPEFALWEREARTSHQGLWASENPEKPWNWRREQRSSDIQVY
;
A
#
# COMPACT_ATOMS: atom_id res chain seq x y z
N MET A 1 0.46 1.50 37.32
CA MET A 1 1.86 1.61 37.79
C MET A 1 2.76 1.46 36.58
N ALA A 2 3.45 2.52 36.16
CA ALA A 2 4.26 2.52 34.94
C ALA A 2 5.55 1.71 35.14
N ASP A 3 5.86 0.82 34.19
CA ASP A 3 7.05 -0.03 34.19
C ASP A 3 8.33 0.82 34.17
N SER A 4 8.99 0.93 35.32
CA SER A 4 10.25 1.65 35.51
C SER A 4 11.40 1.15 34.62
N GLY A 5 11.28 -0.07 34.06
CA GLY A 5 12.22 -0.63 33.10
C GLY A 5 12.13 0.00 31.71
N LEU A 6 10.95 0.49 31.31
CA LEU A 6 10.72 1.18 30.04
C LEU A 6 11.44 2.53 30.03
N TRP A 7 11.29 3.30 31.11
CA TRP A 7 11.91 4.62 31.27
C TRP A 7 13.44 4.55 31.38
N LYS A 8 13.99 3.53 32.04
CA LYS A 8 15.45 3.31 32.10
C LYS A 8 16.06 2.96 30.74
N ARG A 9 15.32 2.24 29.87
CA ARG A 9 15.77 1.89 28.51
C ARG A 9 15.69 3.08 27.56
N ALA A 10 14.60 3.85 27.63
CA ALA A 10 14.49 5.13 26.93
C ALA A 10 15.63 6.08 27.30
N TRP A 11 15.96 6.19 28.58
CA TRP A 11 17.06 7.02 29.09
C TRP A 11 18.43 6.63 28.50
N ARG A 12 18.77 5.34 28.45
CA ARG A 12 20.06 4.87 27.89
C ARG A 12 20.16 5.08 26.38
N TRP A 13 19.06 4.95 25.65
CA TRP A 13 19.01 5.17 24.21
C TRP A 13 19.16 6.66 23.86
N VAL A 14 18.49 7.55 24.60
CA VAL A 14 18.60 9.01 24.45
C VAL A 14 20.03 9.50 24.66
N LEU A 15 20.73 8.99 25.70
CA LEU A 15 22.13 9.32 25.94
C LEU A 15 23.06 8.90 24.79
N SER A 16 22.71 7.85 24.03
CA SER A 16 23.52 7.38 22.89
C SER A 16 23.35 8.22 21.60
N GLN A 17 22.28 8.99 21.47
CA GLN A 17 21.96 9.78 20.27
C GLN A 17 22.43 11.24 20.38
N ASN A 18 22.89 11.68 21.56
CA ASN A 18 23.10 13.09 21.89
C ASN A 18 24.38 13.72 21.30
N GLN A 19 25.09 13.02 20.43
CA GLN A 19 26.29 13.56 19.75
C GLN A 19 25.97 14.58 18.64
N LYS A 20 24.70 14.64 18.18
CA LYS A 20 24.27 15.51 17.08
C LYS A 20 23.53 16.79 17.49
N GLN A 21 23.21 16.98 18.78
CA GLN A 21 22.58 18.23 19.26
C GLN A 21 23.54 19.42 19.37
N HIS A 22 24.86 19.19 19.29
CA HIS A 22 25.88 20.24 19.27
C HIS A 22 25.66 21.27 18.13
N ILE A 23 25.22 20.83 16.95
CA ILE A 23 25.11 21.69 15.76
C ILE A 23 24.02 22.78 15.88
N LEU A 24 22.92 22.47 16.58
CA LEU A 24 21.81 23.42 16.77
C LEU A 24 22.13 24.43 17.88
N VAL A 25 22.83 23.98 18.93
CA VAL A 25 23.34 24.83 20.00
C VAL A 25 24.39 25.80 19.45
N ASP A 26 25.35 25.31 18.65
CA ASP A 26 26.42 26.13 18.07
C ASP A 26 25.91 27.24 17.12
N ARG A 27 24.78 27.00 16.43
CA ARG A 27 24.16 28.00 15.53
C ARG A 27 23.34 29.06 16.25
N LEU A 28 22.71 28.73 17.38
CA LEU A 28 21.83 29.64 18.11
C LEU A 28 22.55 30.36 19.26
N TRP A 29 23.70 29.84 19.70
CA TRP A 29 24.53 30.40 20.76
C TRP A 29 24.89 31.89 20.56
N PRO A 30 25.28 32.35 19.35
CA PRO A 30 25.62 33.77 19.16
C PRO A 30 24.42 34.71 19.40
N ALA A 31 23.21 34.29 19.03
CA ALA A 31 22.00 35.09 19.20
C ALA A 31 21.53 35.12 20.66
N VAL A 32 21.70 34.03 21.40
CA VAL A 32 21.41 33.96 22.85
C VAL A 32 22.39 34.84 23.63
N VAL A 33 23.67 34.81 23.29
CA VAL A 33 24.70 35.67 23.90
C VAL A 33 24.40 37.15 23.64
N GLN A 34 23.96 37.51 22.43
CA GLN A 34 23.56 38.89 22.08
C GLN A 34 22.34 39.36 22.89
N ALA A 35 21.35 38.49 23.13
CA ALA A 35 20.14 38.79 23.90
C ALA A 35 20.39 38.86 25.42
N VAL A 36 21.35 38.08 25.93
CA VAL A 36 21.81 38.11 27.33
C VAL A 36 22.65 39.36 27.60
N ALA A 37 23.41 39.85 26.62
CA ALA A 37 24.23 41.06 26.76
C ALA A 37 23.40 42.37 26.82
N THR A 38 22.17 42.37 26.32
CA THR A 38 21.30 43.57 26.26
C THR A 38 20.31 43.67 27.41
N LEU A 39 20.13 42.60 28.19
CA LEU A 39 19.14 42.51 29.26
C LEU A 39 19.85 42.22 30.59
N GLY A 40 19.58 43.03 31.62
CA GLY A 40 20.24 42.91 32.92
C GLY A 40 20.14 41.51 33.57
N PRO A 41 21.00 41.18 34.55
CA PRO A 41 21.24 39.83 35.05
C PRO A 41 19.99 39.00 35.42
N PRO A 42 18.93 39.56 36.04
CA PRO A 42 17.73 38.80 36.37
C PRO A 42 16.92 38.37 35.14
N ALA A 43 16.84 39.23 34.12
CA ALA A 43 16.11 38.97 32.89
C ALA A 43 16.87 38.00 31.98
N ALA A 44 18.19 38.13 31.92
CA ALA A 44 19.08 37.19 31.23
C ALA A 44 18.96 35.76 31.78
N PHE A 45 18.88 35.60 33.11
CA PHE A 45 18.76 34.29 33.74
C PHE A 45 17.42 33.62 33.43
N LEU A 46 16.32 34.39 33.43
CA LEU A 46 14.98 33.89 33.08
C LEU A 46 14.85 33.53 31.60
N ILE A 47 15.47 34.31 30.70
CA ILE A 47 15.48 34.01 29.26
C ILE A 47 16.35 32.79 28.98
N PHE A 48 17.53 32.70 29.59
CA PHE A 48 18.42 31.54 29.45
C PHE A 48 17.75 30.26 29.99
N TRP A 49 17.10 30.34 31.15
CA TRP A 49 16.40 29.21 31.74
C TRP A 49 15.15 28.82 30.96
N SER A 50 14.37 29.79 30.47
CA SER A 50 13.20 29.53 29.61
C SER A 50 13.58 28.97 28.23
N PHE A 51 14.71 29.40 27.67
CA PHE A 51 15.26 28.88 26.41
C PHE A 51 15.81 27.46 26.59
N LEU A 52 16.51 27.20 27.70
CA LEU A 52 16.99 25.88 28.07
C LEU A 52 15.83 24.92 28.35
N VAL A 53 14.77 25.37 29.04
CA VAL A 53 13.55 24.59 29.30
C VAL A 53 12.70 24.40 28.04
N CYS A 54 12.62 25.37 27.13
CA CYS A 54 11.95 25.22 25.84
C CYS A 54 12.69 24.26 24.92
N ILE A 55 14.01 24.38 24.78
CA ILE A 55 14.81 23.47 23.94
C ILE A 55 14.80 22.06 24.53
N THR A 56 14.93 21.92 25.85
CA THR A 56 14.83 20.61 26.48
C THR A 56 13.41 20.06 26.38
N SER A 57 12.35 20.84 26.55
CA SER A 57 10.96 20.35 26.43
C SER A 57 10.56 20.02 24.99
N LEU A 58 10.96 20.81 23.98
CA LEU A 58 10.71 20.50 22.56
C LEU A 58 11.55 19.31 22.10
N ALA A 59 12.83 19.26 22.47
CA ALA A 59 13.68 18.13 22.14
C ALA A 59 13.24 16.86 22.86
N TRP A 60 12.71 16.97 24.08
CA TRP A 60 12.11 15.86 24.83
C TRP A 60 10.80 15.40 24.21
N ALA A 61 9.90 16.31 23.85
CA ALA A 61 8.64 15.98 23.19
C ALA A 61 8.89 15.33 21.82
N LEU A 62 9.80 15.88 21.01
CA LEU A 62 10.21 15.28 19.74
C LEU A 62 10.94 13.95 19.92
N SER A 63 11.82 13.82 20.91
CA SER A 63 12.55 12.56 21.16
C SER A 63 11.62 11.47 21.71
N ALA A 64 10.63 11.83 22.51
CA ALA A 64 9.57 10.95 22.96
C ALA A 64 8.66 10.55 21.78
N LEU A 65 8.29 11.50 20.90
CA LEU A 65 7.53 11.23 19.68
C LEU A 65 8.31 10.33 18.71
N LEU A 66 9.62 10.57 18.53
CA LEU A 66 10.51 9.74 17.72
C LEU A 66 10.72 8.35 18.32
N PHE A 67 10.80 8.24 19.65
CA PHE A 67 10.86 6.95 20.35
C PHE A 67 9.53 6.19 20.24
N LEU A 68 8.38 6.88 20.32
CA LEU A 68 7.06 6.30 20.12
C LEU A 68 6.85 5.84 18.67
N VAL A 69 7.33 6.62 17.69
CA VAL A 69 7.38 6.21 16.27
C VAL A 69 8.37 5.06 16.06
N HIS A 70 9.46 4.99 16.82
CA HIS A 70 10.42 3.89 16.79
C HIS A 70 9.87 2.59 17.44
N GLU A 71 9.10 2.71 18.51
CA GLU A 71 8.42 1.59 19.18
C GLU A 71 7.22 1.12 18.34
N ALA A 72 6.50 2.05 17.70
CA ALA A 72 5.51 1.74 16.66
C ALA A 72 6.16 1.03 15.46
N ARG A 73 7.39 1.40 15.06
CA ARG A 73 8.21 0.64 14.10
C ARG A 73 8.55 -0.77 14.59
N ARG A 74 8.76 -0.95 15.89
CA ARG A 74 9.08 -2.27 16.50
C ARG A 74 7.85 -3.18 16.56
N GLN A 75 6.65 -2.61 16.70
CA GLN A 75 5.38 -3.34 16.79
C GLN A 75 4.63 -3.48 15.44
N HIS A 76 4.80 -2.52 14.51
CA HIS A 76 3.97 -2.43 13.28
C HIS A 76 4.76 -2.24 11.97
N GLY A 77 6.09 -2.05 12.00
CA GLY A 77 6.98 -2.32 10.86
C GLY A 77 6.84 -1.48 9.58
N THR A 78 6.44 -0.20 9.62
CA THR A 78 6.17 0.57 8.37
C THR A 78 6.87 1.93 8.27
N SER A 79 7.20 2.28 7.00
CA SER A 79 7.73 3.55 6.45
C SER A 79 9.24 3.62 6.12
N SER A 80 9.54 3.99 4.87
CA SER A 80 10.89 4.13 4.33
C SER A 80 11.55 5.42 4.84
N LYS A 81 12.90 5.44 4.91
CA LYS A 81 13.65 6.64 5.35
C LYS A 81 13.27 7.91 4.58
N LYS A 82 12.82 7.79 3.32
CA LYS A 82 12.37 8.93 2.48
C LYS A 82 11.02 9.47 2.92
N ALA A 83 10.06 8.59 3.24
CA ALA A 83 8.75 9.01 3.75
C ALA A 83 8.88 9.76 5.08
N HIS A 84 9.79 9.33 5.96
CA HIS A 84 10.11 10.05 7.20
C HIS A 84 10.67 11.45 6.97
N VAL A 85 11.52 11.65 5.96
CA VAL A 85 12.05 12.99 5.63
C VAL A 85 10.93 13.90 5.13
N ILE A 86 9.99 13.36 4.34
CA ILE A 86 8.82 14.10 3.85
C ILE A 86 7.87 14.46 4.99
N TRP A 87 7.56 13.51 5.88
CA TRP A 87 6.72 13.76 7.06
C TRP A 87 7.35 14.79 7.98
N TYR A 88 8.65 14.65 8.26
CA TYR A 88 9.40 15.61 9.06
C TYR A 88 9.36 17.01 8.46
N ARG A 89 9.57 17.14 7.15
CA ARG A 89 9.52 18.43 6.46
C ARG A 89 8.14 19.07 6.60
N ASN A 90 7.07 18.32 6.32
CA ASN A 90 5.71 18.84 6.35
C ASN A 90 5.25 19.23 7.76
N ILE A 91 5.56 18.41 8.77
CA ILE A 91 5.25 18.72 10.19
C ILE A 91 6.09 19.91 10.67
N SER A 92 7.37 19.99 10.28
CA SER A 92 8.23 21.11 10.65
C SER A 92 7.78 22.43 10.01
N GLU A 93 7.36 22.41 8.75
CA GLU A 93 6.79 23.58 8.07
C GLU A 93 5.47 24.02 8.69
N ALA A 94 4.56 23.08 8.97
CA ALA A 94 3.30 23.37 9.64
C ALA A 94 3.52 24.00 11.03
N TYR A 95 4.46 23.46 11.82
CA TYR A 95 4.82 23.99 13.13
C TYR A 95 5.40 25.41 13.06
N LYS A 96 6.29 25.68 12.09
CA LYS A 96 6.87 27.03 11.88
C LYS A 96 5.83 28.08 11.53
N ASN A 97 4.74 27.68 10.89
CA ASN A 97 3.66 28.57 10.48
C ASN A 97 2.60 28.80 11.58
N MET A 98 2.74 28.15 12.75
CA MET A 98 1.85 28.38 13.88
C MET A 98 2.18 29.70 14.59
N ARG A 99 1.13 30.44 15.00
CA ARG A 99 1.28 31.64 15.83
C ARG A 99 1.74 31.34 17.26
N ALA A 100 1.47 30.13 17.76
CA ALA A 100 1.90 29.67 19.07
C ALA A 100 2.08 28.12 19.09
N PRO A 101 2.95 27.57 19.94
CA PRO A 101 3.11 26.12 20.09
C PRO A 101 1.81 25.48 20.61
N PRO A 102 1.47 24.25 20.20
CA PRO A 102 0.34 23.52 20.75
C PRO A 102 0.58 23.26 22.24
N LYS A 103 -0.40 23.62 23.06
CA LYS A 103 -0.38 23.47 24.52
C LYS A 103 -1.22 22.29 24.99
N THR A 104 -2.10 21.77 24.13
CA THR A 104 -2.95 20.63 24.41
C THR A 104 -2.70 19.47 23.43
N PRO A 105 -2.99 18.22 23.83
CA PRO A 105 -2.96 17.07 22.94
C PRO A 105 -3.84 17.24 21.69
N GLU A 106 -4.97 17.95 21.83
CA GLU A 106 -5.92 18.22 20.75
C GLU A 106 -5.34 19.21 19.73
N GLU A 107 -4.68 20.26 20.18
CA GLU A 107 -3.98 21.22 19.30
C GLU A 107 -2.80 20.57 18.57
N ALA A 108 -2.10 19.65 19.23
CA ALA A 108 -1.03 18.87 18.61
C ALA A 108 -1.56 17.88 17.57
N ALA A 109 -2.73 17.29 17.83
CA ALA A 109 -3.43 16.42 16.89
C ALA A 109 -3.91 17.19 15.65
N GLU A 110 -4.50 18.37 15.81
CA GLU A 110 -4.91 19.23 14.70
C GLU A 110 -3.73 19.64 13.81
N LEU A 111 -2.57 19.94 14.42
CA LEU A 111 -1.34 20.22 13.69
C LEU A 111 -0.90 19.04 12.83
N LEU A 112 -0.91 17.83 13.41
CA LEU A 112 -0.53 16.61 12.69
C LEU A 112 -1.52 16.30 11.57
N ILE A 113 -2.82 16.46 11.83
CA ILE A 113 -3.88 16.30 10.83
C ILE A 113 -3.67 17.28 9.67
N THR A 114 -3.42 18.55 9.96
CA THR A 114 -3.22 19.58 8.94
C THR A 114 -1.95 19.30 8.13
N ALA A 115 -0.84 18.99 8.80
CA ALA A 115 0.46 18.75 8.17
C ALA A 115 0.49 17.49 7.30
N LEU A 116 -0.30 16.47 7.65
CA LEU A 116 -0.31 15.16 7.00
C LEU A 116 -1.55 14.91 6.13
N SER A 117 -2.52 15.82 6.11
CA SER A 117 -3.74 15.73 5.28
C SER A 117 -3.48 15.57 3.78
N THR A 118 -2.31 16.03 3.30
CA THR A 118 -1.85 15.84 1.92
C THR A 118 -1.32 14.43 1.63
N ILE A 119 -1.19 13.58 2.66
CA ILE A 119 -0.67 12.21 2.60
C ILE A 119 -1.70 11.28 3.26
N GLN A 120 -2.64 10.78 2.46
CA GLN A 120 -3.85 10.06 2.91
C GLN A 120 -3.57 8.82 3.78
N GLU A 121 -2.42 8.13 3.59
CA GLU A 121 -2.02 6.97 4.40
C GLU A 121 -1.46 7.33 5.79
N ALA A 122 -0.78 8.47 5.92
CA ALA A 122 -0.22 8.93 7.20
C ALA A 122 -1.34 9.41 8.15
N TYR A 123 -2.40 9.98 7.57
CA TYR A 123 -3.59 10.43 8.29
C TYR A 123 -4.29 9.30 9.05
N LEU A 124 -4.57 8.17 8.39
CA LEU A 124 -5.29 7.04 9.01
C LEU A 124 -4.48 6.36 10.11
N LEU A 125 -3.15 6.23 9.94
CA LEU A 125 -2.24 5.66 10.93
C LEU A 125 -2.13 6.50 12.20
N VAL A 126 -2.05 7.82 12.07
CA VAL A 126 -1.95 8.73 13.22
C VAL A 126 -3.28 8.82 13.97
N VAL A 127 -4.40 8.90 13.24
CA VAL A 127 -5.74 8.96 13.85
C VAL A 127 -6.07 7.66 14.59
N SER A 128 -5.74 6.48 14.04
CA SER A 128 -6.01 5.20 14.71
C SER A 128 -5.08 4.95 15.90
N PHE A 129 -3.81 5.38 15.84
CA PHE A 129 -2.84 5.12 16.90
C PHE A 129 -3.09 5.96 18.16
N TYR A 130 -3.53 7.21 17.99
CA TYR A 130 -3.81 8.14 19.11
C TYR A 130 -5.28 8.20 19.51
N ASN A 131 -6.15 7.40 18.89
CA ASN A 131 -7.59 7.35 19.17
C ASN A 131 -8.26 8.72 19.05
N LEU A 132 -7.80 9.53 18.08
CA LEU A 132 -8.27 10.89 17.88
C LEU A 132 -9.62 10.89 17.13
N PRO A 133 -10.55 11.80 17.46
CA PRO A 133 -11.82 11.89 16.75
C PRO A 133 -11.61 12.27 15.28
N VAL A 134 -12.22 11.51 14.36
CA VAL A 134 -12.15 11.73 12.91
C VAL A 134 -12.97 13.00 12.58
N PRO A 135 -12.39 14.08 12.03
CA PRO A 135 -13.13 15.35 11.93
C PRO A 135 -14.15 15.44 10.78
N PHE A 136 -14.18 14.51 9.82
CA PHE A 136 -15.15 14.58 8.70
C PHE A 136 -15.55 13.19 8.19
N PRO A 137 -16.81 12.99 7.76
CA PRO A 137 -17.17 11.85 6.94
C PRO A 137 -16.49 12.02 5.58
N LEU A 138 -15.68 11.04 5.18
CA LEU A 138 -15.17 10.94 3.81
C LEU A 138 -16.36 10.94 2.85
N PRO A 139 -16.30 11.70 1.73
CA PRO A 139 -17.37 11.66 0.75
C PRO A 139 -17.52 10.22 0.23
N PRO A 140 -18.74 9.69 0.12
CA PRO A 140 -18.94 8.37 -0.43
C PRO A 140 -18.46 8.38 -1.89
N ALA A 141 -17.56 7.45 -2.22
CA ALA A 141 -17.29 7.11 -3.60
C ALA A 141 -18.60 6.56 -4.19
N GLU A 142 -19.26 7.38 -5.02
CA GLU A 142 -20.51 6.99 -5.65
C GLU A 142 -20.30 5.79 -6.59
N SER A 143 -21.17 4.79 -6.40
CA SER A 143 -21.51 3.69 -7.32
C SER A 143 -20.49 2.55 -7.52
N ALA A 144 -20.14 1.89 -6.42
CA ALA A 144 -20.12 0.43 -6.42
C ALA A 144 -21.01 -0.02 -5.26
N SER A 145 -21.95 -0.92 -5.50
CA SER A 145 -22.63 -1.61 -4.40
C SER A 145 -21.55 -2.18 -3.48
N SER A 146 -21.41 -1.58 -2.29
CA SER A 146 -20.46 -1.98 -1.24
C SER A 146 -20.89 -3.27 -0.54
N GLU A 147 -21.98 -3.88 -0.99
CA GLU A 147 -22.54 -5.09 -0.41
C GLU A 147 -21.68 -6.29 -0.81
N GLY A 148 -21.06 -6.93 0.19
CA GLY A 148 -20.27 -8.15 0.01
C GLY A 148 -18.78 -7.97 -0.31
N VAL A 149 -18.27 -6.73 -0.40
CA VAL A 149 -16.81 -6.51 -0.50
C VAL A 149 -16.17 -6.87 0.85
N GLN A 150 -15.26 -7.84 0.85
CA GLN A 150 -14.51 -8.25 2.03
C GLN A 150 -13.36 -7.30 2.33
N PHE A 151 -12.59 -6.93 1.31
CA PHE A 151 -11.48 -5.98 1.41
C PHE A 151 -11.11 -5.43 0.03
N VAL A 152 -10.28 -4.38 0.03
CA VAL A 152 -9.79 -3.73 -1.19
C VAL A 152 -8.27 -3.84 -1.25
N LEU A 153 -7.75 -4.22 -2.41
CA LEU A 153 -6.32 -4.27 -2.69
C LEU A 153 -5.92 -3.13 -3.63
N ASN A 154 -4.81 -2.47 -3.32
CA ASN A 154 -4.14 -1.53 -4.21
C ASN A 154 -2.83 -2.15 -4.68
N THR A 155 -2.68 -2.30 -6.00
CA THR A 155 -1.60 -3.10 -6.56
C THR A 155 -0.38 -2.25 -6.93
N LEU A 156 0.77 -2.90 -6.99
CA LEU A 156 1.90 -2.44 -7.79
C LEU A 156 1.56 -2.56 -9.30
N PRO A 157 2.29 -1.85 -10.18
CA PRO A 157 2.07 -1.95 -11.62
C PRO A 157 1.99 -3.39 -12.12
N VAL A 158 0.89 -3.76 -12.77
CA VAL A 158 0.65 -5.12 -13.25
C VAL A 158 1.48 -5.38 -14.49
N HIS A 159 2.45 -6.29 -14.42
CA HIS A 159 3.24 -6.66 -15.59
C HIS A 159 2.42 -7.48 -16.60
N ASN A 160 2.62 -7.25 -17.90
CA ASN A 160 1.90 -7.94 -18.97
C ASN A 160 1.98 -9.48 -18.88
N ARG A 161 3.13 -10.01 -18.44
CA ARG A 161 3.33 -11.46 -18.22
C ARG A 161 2.44 -12.05 -17.12
N CYS A 162 1.88 -11.23 -16.25
CA CYS A 162 1.02 -11.64 -15.16
C CYS A 162 -0.45 -11.70 -15.57
N ILE A 163 -0.79 -11.28 -16.79
CA ILE A 163 -2.15 -11.24 -17.32
C ILE A 163 -2.41 -12.55 -18.09
N GLY A 164 -3.54 -13.19 -17.77
CA GLY A 164 -3.99 -14.46 -18.35
C GLY A 164 -4.65 -14.30 -19.72
N ASP A 165 -5.69 -15.07 -19.95
CA ASP A 165 -6.59 -15.15 -21.11
C ASP A 165 -7.54 -13.95 -21.31
N GLY A 166 -7.66 -13.07 -20.30
CA GLY A 166 -8.47 -11.86 -20.37
C GLY A 166 -9.51 -11.75 -19.25
N ASP A 167 -9.57 -12.72 -18.33
CA ASP A 167 -10.48 -12.64 -17.18
C ASP A 167 -9.80 -12.89 -15.83
N GLY A 168 -8.47 -13.08 -15.84
CA GLY A 168 -7.67 -13.30 -14.65
C GLY A 168 -6.24 -12.77 -14.80
N PHE A 169 -5.64 -12.42 -13.67
CA PHE A 169 -4.24 -11.95 -13.62
C PHE A 169 -3.63 -12.19 -12.23
N SER A 170 -2.30 -12.19 -12.16
CA SER A 170 -1.58 -12.13 -10.88
C SER A 170 -1.21 -10.68 -10.58
N ALA A 171 -1.59 -10.22 -9.39
CA ALA A 171 -1.23 -8.92 -8.86
C ALA A 171 -0.17 -9.06 -7.77
N TYR A 172 0.58 -7.99 -7.55
CA TYR A 172 1.50 -7.87 -6.42
C TYR A 172 1.11 -6.64 -5.60
N VAL A 173 1.02 -6.81 -4.29
CA VAL A 173 0.72 -5.73 -3.34
C VAL A 173 1.96 -5.50 -2.48
N ASP A 174 2.36 -4.25 -2.32
CA ASP A 174 3.50 -3.87 -1.50
C ASP A 174 3.22 -4.26 -0.04
N LYS A 175 4.16 -4.92 0.63
CA LYS A 175 4.02 -5.22 2.05
C LYS A 175 4.04 -3.97 2.95
N ALA A 176 4.46 -2.83 2.43
CA ALA A 176 4.41 -1.57 3.14
C ALA A 176 2.97 -1.04 3.24
N ASP A 177 2.03 -1.57 2.44
CA ASP A 177 0.60 -1.33 2.64
C ASP A 177 0.23 -1.73 4.07
N PRO A 178 -0.37 -0.83 4.88
CA PRO A 178 -0.70 -1.10 6.27
C PRO A 178 -1.57 -2.35 6.49
N ARG A 179 -2.36 -2.76 5.48
CA ARG A 179 -3.20 -3.96 5.53
C ARG A 179 -2.38 -5.24 5.36
N GLU A 180 -1.28 -5.17 4.62
CA GLU A 180 -0.39 -6.32 4.40
C GLU A 180 0.74 -6.37 5.43
N SER A 181 1.23 -5.22 5.89
CA SER A 181 2.42 -5.13 6.75
C SER A 181 2.26 -5.91 8.06
N ALA A 182 1.06 -5.88 8.65
CA ALA A 182 0.72 -6.61 9.87
C ALA A 182 0.56 -8.13 9.64
N ASN A 183 0.38 -8.55 8.40
CA ASN A 183 0.04 -9.92 8.03
C ASN A 183 1.21 -10.69 7.39
N VAL A 184 2.41 -10.10 7.32
CA VAL A 184 3.61 -10.77 6.80
C VAL A 184 4.16 -11.74 7.86
N PRO A 185 4.27 -13.05 7.56
CA PRO A 185 4.84 -14.03 8.48
C PRO A 185 6.29 -13.69 8.88
N LEU A 186 6.68 -14.10 10.09
CA LEU A 186 8.03 -13.84 10.61
C LEU A 186 9.09 -14.48 9.71
N GLU A 187 8.83 -15.70 9.24
CA GLU A 187 9.71 -16.49 8.38
C GLU A 187 10.01 -15.75 7.06
N VAL A 188 9.02 -15.02 6.52
CA VAL A 188 9.19 -14.22 5.31
C VAL A 188 10.15 -13.05 5.54
N ASN A 189 10.04 -12.38 6.69
CA ASN A 189 10.98 -11.32 7.05
C ASN A 189 12.40 -11.88 7.27
N GLU A 190 12.52 -13.03 7.91
CA GLU A 190 13.80 -13.72 8.10
C GLU A 190 14.44 -14.12 6.77
N MET A 191 13.65 -14.62 5.80
CA MET A 191 14.14 -14.93 4.44
C MET A 191 14.69 -13.69 3.73
N VAL A 192 14.01 -12.54 3.82
CA VAL A 192 14.49 -11.28 3.23
C VAL A 192 15.80 -10.80 3.88
N ILE A 193 15.89 -10.86 5.20
CA ILE A 193 17.10 -10.51 5.95
C ILE A 193 18.25 -11.46 5.56
N GLY A 194 17.99 -12.76 5.57
CA GLY A 194 18.94 -13.81 5.21
C GLY A 194 19.46 -13.65 3.79
N ARG A 195 18.59 -13.31 2.83
CA ARG A 195 18.98 -13.03 1.44
C ARG A 195 19.92 -11.83 1.37
N THR A 196 19.58 -10.76 2.09
CA THR A 196 20.42 -9.54 2.14
C THR A 196 21.80 -9.84 2.70
N GLN A 197 21.88 -10.62 3.79
CA GLN A 197 23.15 -11.04 4.38
C GLN A 197 23.97 -11.94 3.43
N ALA A 198 23.31 -12.90 2.75
CA ALA A 198 23.96 -13.78 1.77
C ALA A 198 24.58 -12.99 0.62
N ARG A 199 23.86 -11.99 0.07
CA ARG A 199 24.38 -11.10 -0.97
C ARG A 199 25.60 -10.29 -0.50
N THR A 200 25.58 -9.76 0.73
CA THR A 200 26.73 -9.04 1.30
C THR A 200 27.97 -9.93 1.43
N ARG A 201 27.77 -11.22 1.71
CA ARG A 201 28.84 -12.22 1.78
C ARG A 201 29.23 -12.80 0.41
N ARG A 202 28.61 -12.34 -0.67
CA ARG A 202 28.75 -12.88 -2.04
C ARG A 202 28.36 -14.36 -2.17
N ASP A 203 27.52 -14.84 -1.26
CA ASP A 203 26.91 -16.17 -1.31
C ASP A 203 25.62 -16.10 -2.15
N TYR A 204 25.80 -16.11 -3.47
CA TYR A 204 24.68 -15.98 -4.41
C TYR A 204 23.80 -17.23 -4.45
N GLN A 205 24.36 -18.42 -4.23
CA GLN A 205 23.59 -19.67 -4.18
C GLN A 205 22.56 -19.64 -3.07
N LYS A 206 22.96 -19.21 -1.86
CA LYS A 206 22.03 -19.06 -0.73
C LYS A 206 21.02 -17.93 -0.97
N ALA A 207 21.45 -16.81 -1.55
CA ALA A 207 20.55 -15.70 -1.87
C ALA A 207 19.45 -16.13 -2.86
N ASP A 208 19.79 -16.91 -3.88
CA ASP A 208 18.85 -17.41 -4.89
C ASP A 208 17.95 -18.51 -4.33
N ALA A 209 18.46 -19.36 -3.44
CA ALA A 209 17.64 -20.33 -2.72
C ALA A 209 16.56 -19.65 -1.87
N LEU A 210 16.92 -18.60 -1.11
CA LEU A 210 15.97 -17.82 -0.33
C LEU A 210 14.96 -17.06 -1.21
N LEU A 211 15.36 -16.63 -2.41
CA LEU A 211 14.44 -16.03 -3.36
C LEU A 211 13.40 -17.03 -3.88
N ARG A 212 13.79 -18.29 -4.13
CA ARG A 212 12.85 -19.36 -4.49
C ARG A 212 11.88 -19.68 -3.36
N SER A 213 12.37 -19.80 -2.12
CA SER A 213 11.51 -20.02 -0.94
C SER A 213 10.53 -18.87 -0.71
N LEU A 214 10.92 -17.62 -1.01
CA LEU A 214 9.98 -16.49 -1.00
C LEU A 214 8.87 -16.65 -2.04
N ASP A 215 9.19 -17.04 -3.28
CA ASP A 215 8.21 -17.23 -4.36
C ASP A 215 7.23 -18.37 -4.02
N GLU A 216 7.73 -19.47 -3.46
CA GLU A 216 6.94 -20.58 -2.93
C GLU A 216 6.00 -20.15 -1.80
N ALA A 217 6.44 -19.25 -0.92
CA ALA A 217 5.62 -18.64 0.12
C ALA A 217 4.63 -17.58 -0.42
N GLY A 218 4.61 -17.33 -1.73
CA GLY A 218 3.73 -16.34 -2.37
C GLY A 218 4.24 -14.90 -2.29
N TYR A 219 5.53 -14.69 -2.02
CA TYR A 219 6.17 -13.39 -1.93
C TYR A 219 7.21 -13.18 -3.03
N LYS A 220 7.37 -11.94 -3.46
CA LYS A 220 8.33 -11.59 -4.49
C LYS A 220 9.04 -10.30 -4.17
N ILE A 221 10.33 -10.26 -4.43
CA ILE A 221 11.09 -9.02 -4.42
C ILE A 221 11.03 -8.41 -5.82
N ILE A 222 10.41 -7.24 -5.93
CA ILE A 222 10.22 -6.50 -7.17
C ILE A 222 11.10 -5.25 -7.11
N ASN A 223 11.89 -5.02 -8.17
CA ASN A 223 12.67 -3.80 -8.28
C ASN A 223 11.84 -2.74 -9.01
N ILE A 224 11.52 -1.65 -8.32
CA ILE A 224 10.84 -0.49 -8.90
C ILE A 224 11.74 0.72 -8.69
N SER A 225 12.18 1.33 -9.79
CA SER A 225 13.02 2.54 -9.77
C SER A 225 14.30 2.41 -8.90
N GLY A 226 14.89 1.22 -8.86
CA GLY A 226 16.10 0.94 -8.08
C GLY A 226 15.86 0.56 -6.62
N GLU A 227 14.60 0.52 -6.17
CA GLU A 227 14.21 0.08 -4.84
C GLU A 227 13.69 -1.36 -4.88
N GLU A 228 14.23 -2.23 -4.02
CA GLU A 228 13.72 -3.59 -3.83
C GLU A 228 12.51 -3.55 -2.88
N ILE A 229 11.34 -3.87 -3.42
CA ILE A 229 10.08 -3.94 -2.69
C ILE A 229 9.72 -5.39 -2.47
N LEU A 230 9.43 -5.78 -1.23
CA LEU A 230 8.83 -7.08 -0.94
C LEU A 230 7.32 -6.96 -1.18
N ALA A 231 6.79 -7.79 -2.06
CA ALA A 231 5.39 -7.76 -2.42
C ALA A 231 4.75 -9.14 -2.28
N LYS A 232 3.49 -9.19 -1.87
CA LYS A 232 2.70 -10.42 -1.79
C LYS A 232 1.94 -10.63 -3.09
N LYS A 233 1.95 -11.87 -3.58
CA LYS A 233 1.28 -12.29 -4.81
C LYS A 233 -0.18 -12.62 -4.54
N TYR A 234 -1.05 -12.06 -5.37
CA TYR A 234 -2.49 -12.31 -5.37
C TYR A 234 -2.91 -12.84 -6.73
N ARG A 235 -3.60 -13.99 -6.79
CA ARG A 235 -4.21 -14.50 -8.03
C ARG A 235 -5.63 -13.95 -8.10
N ILE A 236 -5.94 -13.14 -9.11
CA ILE A 236 -7.21 -12.43 -9.24
C ILE A 236 -8.02 -13.04 -10.38
N ARG A 237 -9.33 -13.23 -10.15
CA ARG A 237 -10.34 -13.58 -11.15
C ARG A 237 -11.36 -12.43 -11.22
N MET A 238 -11.55 -11.89 -12.42
CA MET A 238 -12.51 -10.82 -12.67
C MET A 238 -13.94 -11.34 -12.51
N ARG A 239 -14.66 -10.80 -11.54
CA ARG A 239 -16.01 -11.25 -11.23
C ARG A 239 -16.97 -11.02 -12.39
N GLY A 240 -17.79 -12.03 -12.70
CA GLY A 240 -18.93 -11.93 -13.61
C GLY A 240 -18.63 -11.99 -15.11
N ILE A 241 -17.36 -12.08 -15.52
CA ILE A 241 -16.98 -12.28 -16.92
C ILE A 241 -16.24 -13.61 -17.11
N ASP A 242 -16.28 -14.19 -18.31
CA ASP A 242 -15.46 -15.35 -18.70
C ASP A 242 -14.86 -15.09 -20.09
N ALA A 243 -13.53 -15.08 -20.20
CA ALA A 243 -12.83 -14.80 -21.45
C ALA A 243 -12.62 -16.09 -22.26
N PRO A 244 -12.49 -16.03 -23.60
CA PRO A 244 -12.01 -17.17 -24.38
C PRO A 244 -10.62 -17.60 -23.89
N GLU A 245 -10.43 -18.90 -23.71
CA GLU A 245 -9.14 -19.47 -23.29
C GLU A 245 -8.08 -19.17 -24.37
N LEU A 246 -6.79 -19.14 -24.00
CA LEU A 246 -5.72 -18.72 -24.93
C LEU A 246 -5.65 -19.53 -26.24
N GLU A 247 -6.06 -20.79 -26.20
CA GLU A 247 -6.07 -21.71 -27.33
C GLU A 247 -7.37 -21.61 -28.17
N MET A 248 -8.38 -20.90 -27.67
CA MET A 248 -9.62 -20.64 -28.40
C MET A 248 -9.45 -19.47 -29.38
N THR A 249 -10.29 -19.46 -30.42
CA THR A 249 -10.48 -18.28 -31.26
C THR A 249 -10.83 -17.06 -30.39
N TYR A 250 -10.19 -15.93 -30.64
CA TYR A 250 -10.28 -14.69 -29.85
C TYR A 250 -9.62 -14.73 -28.45
N GLY A 251 -8.97 -15.82 -28.05
CA GLY A 251 -8.29 -15.92 -26.75
C GLY A 251 -7.12 -14.97 -26.61
N LYS A 252 -6.30 -14.86 -27.65
CA LYS A 252 -5.15 -13.94 -27.65
C LYS A 252 -5.60 -12.48 -27.69
N GLU A 253 -6.62 -12.18 -28.49
CA GLU A 253 -7.23 -10.85 -28.62
C GLU A 253 -7.83 -10.39 -27.30
N SER A 254 -8.51 -11.30 -26.59
CA SER A 254 -9.04 -11.05 -25.24
C SER A 254 -7.93 -10.72 -24.24
N LYS A 255 -6.86 -11.53 -24.21
CA LYS A 255 -5.67 -11.24 -23.41
C LYS A 255 -5.09 -9.88 -23.73
N ASP A 256 -4.87 -9.58 -25.01
CA ASP A 256 -4.24 -8.34 -25.45
C ASP A 256 -5.09 -7.11 -25.10
N ALA A 257 -6.42 -7.24 -25.14
CA ALA A 257 -7.34 -6.20 -24.67
C ALA A 257 -7.18 -5.92 -23.17
N LEU A 258 -7.11 -6.97 -22.34
CA LEU A 258 -6.87 -6.78 -20.90
C LEU A 258 -5.47 -6.21 -20.64
N VAL A 259 -4.44 -6.67 -21.37
CA VAL A 259 -3.08 -6.11 -21.30
C VAL A 259 -3.09 -4.61 -21.62
N LYS A 260 -3.81 -4.19 -22.66
CA LYS A 260 -3.94 -2.76 -23.01
C LYS A 260 -4.62 -1.96 -21.90
N LEU A 261 -5.55 -2.58 -21.18
CA LEU A 261 -6.34 -1.92 -20.14
C LEU A 261 -5.55 -1.71 -18.85
N ILE A 262 -4.90 -2.77 -18.34
CA ILE A 262 -4.27 -2.79 -17.00
C ILE A 262 -2.73 -2.96 -17.02
N GLY A 263 -2.15 -3.34 -18.16
CA GLY A 263 -0.72 -3.61 -18.28
C GLY A 263 0.13 -2.37 -18.00
N GLY A 264 1.13 -2.52 -17.13
CA GLY A 264 2.00 -1.46 -16.67
C GLY A 264 1.34 -0.46 -15.69
N LYS A 265 0.07 -0.66 -15.34
CA LYS A 265 -0.70 0.25 -14.49
C LYS A 265 -0.99 -0.35 -13.13
N ARG A 266 -1.26 0.52 -12.17
CA ARG A 266 -1.79 0.12 -10.87
C ARG A 266 -3.30 -0.08 -11.00
N VAL A 267 -3.80 -1.10 -10.32
CA VAL A 267 -5.24 -1.40 -10.26
C VAL A 267 -5.71 -1.47 -8.82
N THR A 268 -6.95 -1.08 -8.61
CA THR A 268 -7.71 -1.29 -7.37
C THR A 268 -8.63 -2.49 -7.56
N VAL A 269 -8.57 -3.43 -6.63
CA VAL A 269 -9.35 -4.67 -6.68
C VAL A 269 -10.29 -4.70 -5.48
N TYR A 270 -11.59 -4.69 -5.74
CA TYR A 270 -12.62 -4.91 -4.72
C TYR A 270 -12.88 -6.40 -4.63
N VAL A 271 -12.39 -7.03 -3.56
CA VAL A 271 -12.42 -8.49 -3.39
C VAL A 271 -13.68 -8.92 -2.65
N TYR A 272 -14.39 -9.89 -3.20
CA TYR A 272 -15.63 -10.44 -2.64
C TYR A 272 -15.44 -11.81 -1.99
N GLY A 273 -14.34 -12.51 -2.30
CA GLY A 273 -14.01 -13.79 -1.71
C GLY A 273 -12.99 -14.57 -2.52
N LEU A 274 -12.85 -15.85 -2.19
CA LEU A 274 -11.99 -16.82 -2.86
C LEU A 274 -12.85 -17.84 -3.62
N ASP A 275 -12.43 -18.19 -4.83
CA ASP A 275 -13.00 -19.34 -5.54
C ASP A 275 -12.35 -20.66 -5.10
N GLN A 276 -12.92 -21.78 -5.58
CA GLN A 276 -12.43 -23.13 -5.28
C GLN A 276 -10.99 -23.40 -5.76
N PHE A 277 -10.44 -22.54 -6.63
CA PHE A 277 -9.07 -22.66 -7.16
C PHE A 277 -8.09 -21.74 -6.43
N GLY A 278 -8.53 -21.11 -5.33
CA GLY A 278 -7.72 -20.19 -4.53
C GLY A 278 -7.45 -18.85 -5.22
N ARG A 279 -8.30 -18.43 -6.17
CA ARG A 279 -8.23 -17.11 -6.80
C ARG A 279 -9.19 -16.16 -6.10
N TYR A 280 -8.74 -14.94 -5.85
CA TYR A 280 -9.55 -13.87 -5.31
C TYR A 280 -10.49 -13.35 -6.41
N VAL A 281 -11.79 -13.42 -6.17
CA VAL A 281 -12.82 -12.97 -7.09
C VAL A 281 -13.12 -11.50 -6.80
N GLY A 282 -12.97 -10.63 -7.80
CA GLY A 282 -13.05 -9.19 -7.58
C GLY A 282 -13.48 -8.34 -8.76
N ASP A 283 -13.96 -7.14 -8.44
CA ASP A 283 -14.21 -6.06 -9.38
C ASP A 283 -12.96 -5.19 -9.52
N ILE A 284 -12.53 -4.94 -10.76
CA ILE A 284 -11.22 -4.34 -11.05
C ILE A 284 -11.41 -2.94 -11.62
N TYR A 285 -10.75 -1.98 -10.99
CA TYR A 285 -10.71 -0.59 -11.44
C TYR A 285 -9.28 -0.19 -11.78
N CYS A 286 -9.11 0.49 -12.91
CA CYS A 286 -7.84 1.05 -13.33
C CYS A 286 -8.10 2.48 -13.80
N ASP A 287 -7.49 3.48 -13.15
CA ASP A 287 -7.72 4.90 -13.46
C ASP A 287 -9.22 5.27 -13.48
N ASN A 288 -9.99 4.77 -12.51
CA ASN A 288 -11.46 4.88 -12.40
C ASN A 288 -12.27 4.21 -13.54
N VAL A 289 -11.62 3.48 -14.44
CA VAL A 289 -12.28 2.67 -15.47
C VAL A 289 -12.57 1.28 -14.91
N PHE A 290 -13.83 0.85 -14.99
CA PHE A 290 -14.23 -0.49 -14.61
C PHE A 290 -13.83 -1.49 -15.69
N ALA A 291 -12.92 -2.42 -15.36
CA ALA A 291 -12.28 -3.24 -16.38
C ALA A 291 -13.24 -4.24 -17.04
N GLN A 292 -14.13 -4.86 -16.24
CA GLN A 292 -15.14 -5.79 -16.76
C GLN A 292 -16.08 -5.14 -17.78
N GLU A 293 -16.49 -3.89 -17.56
CA GLU A 293 -17.32 -3.14 -18.50
C GLU A 293 -16.64 -3.01 -19.85
N GLN A 294 -15.37 -2.59 -19.85
CA GLN A 294 -14.61 -2.42 -21.09
C GLN A 294 -14.45 -3.75 -21.83
N MET A 295 -14.13 -4.83 -21.11
CA MET A 295 -13.98 -6.16 -21.69
C MET A 295 -15.30 -6.67 -22.33
N LEU A 296 -16.44 -6.39 -21.71
CA LEU A 296 -17.75 -6.77 -22.27
C LEU A 296 -18.15 -5.91 -23.47
N LYS A 297 -18.05 -4.57 -23.35
CA LYS A 297 -18.43 -3.64 -24.42
C LYS A 297 -17.62 -3.80 -25.70
N SER A 298 -16.34 -4.17 -25.56
CA SER A 298 -15.45 -4.44 -26.69
C SER A 298 -15.55 -5.88 -27.23
N GLY A 299 -16.39 -6.72 -26.64
CA GLY A 299 -16.60 -8.09 -27.09
C GLY A 299 -15.40 -9.01 -26.84
N HIS A 300 -14.64 -8.78 -25.77
CA HIS A 300 -13.49 -9.60 -25.39
C HIS A 300 -13.80 -10.59 -24.26
N ALA A 301 -15.00 -10.56 -23.69
CA ALA A 301 -15.43 -11.55 -22.70
C ALA A 301 -16.93 -11.86 -22.82
N TRP A 302 -17.33 -12.99 -22.25
CA TRP A 302 -18.72 -13.39 -22.06
C TRP A 302 -19.24 -12.92 -20.72
N HIS A 303 -20.54 -12.59 -20.63
CA HIS A 303 -21.20 -12.44 -19.33
C HIS A 303 -21.41 -13.82 -18.71
N PHE A 304 -20.79 -14.07 -17.55
CA PHE A 304 -20.89 -15.37 -16.89
C PHE A 304 -22.16 -15.47 -16.03
N LYS A 305 -23.29 -15.62 -16.71
CA LYS A 305 -24.65 -15.60 -16.13
C LYS A 305 -24.90 -16.60 -15.01
N THR A 306 -24.10 -17.66 -14.90
CA THR A 306 -24.21 -18.62 -13.80
C THR A 306 -23.88 -17.98 -12.46
N TYR A 307 -22.85 -17.13 -12.42
CA TYR A 307 -22.32 -16.54 -11.19
C TYR A 307 -22.65 -15.07 -11.02
N ASP A 308 -23.11 -14.41 -12.08
CA ASP A 308 -23.41 -12.99 -12.07
C ASP A 308 -24.77 -12.71 -12.73
N LYS A 309 -25.61 -11.94 -12.05
CA LYS A 309 -26.98 -11.61 -12.47
C LYS A 309 -27.19 -10.13 -12.74
N ARG A 310 -26.10 -9.34 -12.78
CA ARG A 310 -26.18 -7.90 -12.98
C ARG A 310 -26.75 -7.57 -14.37
N PRO A 311 -27.82 -6.77 -14.46
CA PRO A 311 -28.44 -6.43 -15.75
C PRO A 311 -27.49 -5.63 -16.66
N GLU A 312 -26.60 -4.83 -16.10
CA GLU A 312 -25.63 -4.02 -16.85
C GLU A 312 -24.61 -4.88 -17.61
N PHE A 313 -24.17 -6.02 -17.05
CA PHE A 313 -23.28 -6.95 -17.76
C PHE A 313 -23.97 -7.56 -18.98
N ALA A 314 -25.25 -7.92 -18.85
CA ALA A 314 -26.04 -8.45 -19.94
C ALA A 314 -26.29 -7.38 -21.03
N LEU A 315 -26.47 -6.12 -20.63
CA LEU A 315 -26.60 -4.99 -21.55
C LEU A 315 -25.32 -4.80 -22.36
N TRP A 316 -24.15 -4.71 -21.72
CA TRP A 316 -22.87 -4.52 -22.42
C TRP A 316 -22.53 -5.67 -23.37
N GLU A 317 -22.78 -6.92 -22.95
CA GLU A 317 -22.63 -8.09 -23.83
C GLU A 317 -23.55 -7.98 -25.06
N ARG A 318 -24.80 -7.54 -24.87
CA ARG A 318 -25.77 -7.37 -25.95
C ARG A 318 -25.34 -6.27 -26.93
N GLU A 319 -24.86 -5.13 -26.43
CA GLU A 319 -24.36 -4.02 -27.25
C GLU A 319 -23.16 -4.44 -28.13
N ALA A 320 -22.24 -5.22 -27.55
CA ALA A 320 -21.09 -5.75 -28.27
C ALA A 320 -21.52 -6.76 -29.35
N ARG A 321 -22.52 -7.61 -29.07
CA ARG A 321 -23.11 -8.54 -30.03
C ARG A 321 -23.76 -7.83 -31.21
N THR A 322 -24.61 -6.84 -30.95
CA THR A 322 -25.31 -6.09 -32.01
C THR A 322 -24.35 -5.29 -32.89
N SER A 323 -23.19 -4.95 -32.34
CA SER A 323 -22.16 -4.16 -33.02
C SER A 323 -21.03 -5.01 -33.61
N HIS A 324 -21.16 -6.34 -33.59
CA HIS A 324 -20.17 -7.31 -34.07
C HIS A 324 -18.74 -7.05 -33.56
N GLN A 325 -18.60 -6.66 -32.30
CA GLN A 325 -17.30 -6.33 -31.69
C GLN A 325 -16.58 -7.58 -31.20
N GLY A 326 -15.25 -7.59 -31.32
CA GLY A 326 -14.39 -8.66 -30.79
C GLY A 326 -14.85 -10.05 -31.23
N LEU A 327 -15.08 -10.94 -30.26
CA LEU A 327 -15.51 -12.32 -30.51
C LEU A 327 -16.87 -12.42 -31.22
N TRP A 328 -17.71 -11.38 -31.17
CA TRP A 328 -19.01 -11.32 -31.85
C TRP A 328 -18.91 -10.99 -33.34
N ALA A 329 -17.71 -10.75 -33.88
CA ALA A 329 -17.47 -10.73 -35.31
C ALA A 329 -17.59 -12.14 -35.94
N SER A 330 -17.47 -13.19 -35.13
CA SER A 330 -17.79 -14.57 -35.54
C SER A 330 -19.30 -14.81 -35.50
N GLU A 331 -19.83 -15.60 -36.42
CA GLU A 331 -21.25 -15.95 -36.47
C GLU A 331 -21.69 -16.82 -35.29
N ASN A 332 -20.83 -17.73 -34.82
CA ASN A 332 -21.13 -18.63 -33.72
C ASN A 332 -19.89 -18.78 -32.80
N PRO A 333 -19.55 -17.75 -32.01
CA PRO A 333 -18.43 -17.83 -31.09
C PRO A 333 -18.72 -18.85 -30.00
N GLU A 334 -17.73 -19.69 -29.71
CA GLU A 334 -17.83 -20.72 -28.70
C GLU A 334 -17.71 -20.14 -27.28
N LYS A 335 -18.49 -20.68 -26.35
CA LYS A 335 -18.43 -20.32 -24.93
C LYS A 335 -17.25 -21.02 -24.24
N PRO A 336 -16.44 -20.33 -23.41
CA PRO A 336 -15.26 -20.93 -22.80
C PRO A 336 -15.60 -22.13 -21.90
N TRP A 337 -16.71 -22.08 -21.17
CA TRP A 337 -17.15 -23.19 -20.32
C TRP A 337 -17.67 -24.42 -21.10
N ASN A 338 -18.06 -24.26 -22.36
CA ASN A 338 -18.39 -25.37 -23.25
C ASN A 338 -17.10 -26.02 -23.76
N TRP A 339 -16.18 -25.22 -24.29
CA TRP A 339 -14.86 -25.67 -24.74
C TRP A 339 -14.11 -26.45 -23.65
N ARG A 340 -14.07 -25.91 -22.42
CA ARG A 340 -13.47 -26.59 -21.26
C ARG A 340 -14.14 -27.93 -20.93
N ARG A 341 -15.44 -28.09 -21.23
CA ARG A 341 -16.17 -29.35 -20.99
C ARG A 341 -15.83 -30.38 -22.06
N GLU A 342 -15.73 -29.95 -23.30
CA GLU A 342 -15.39 -30.81 -24.44
C GLU A 342 -13.97 -31.37 -24.29
N GLN A 343 -12.99 -30.54 -23.91
CA GLN A 343 -11.62 -31.02 -23.63
C GLN A 343 -11.55 -32.06 -22.50
N ARG A 344 -12.28 -31.85 -21.40
CA ARG A 344 -12.33 -32.86 -20.32
C ARG A 344 -12.93 -34.18 -20.81
N SER A 345 -13.90 -34.14 -21.72
CA SER A 345 -14.52 -35.36 -22.26
C SER A 345 -13.61 -36.08 -23.25
N SER A 346 -12.82 -35.37 -24.05
CA SER A 346 -11.85 -35.99 -24.96
C SER A 346 -10.72 -36.69 -24.18
N ASP A 347 -10.24 -36.08 -23.09
CA ASP A 347 -9.19 -36.70 -22.26
C ASP A 347 -9.67 -38.00 -21.59
N ILE A 348 -10.96 -38.09 -21.25
CA ILE A 348 -11.56 -39.29 -20.66
C ILE A 348 -11.73 -40.42 -21.70
N GLN A 349 -11.82 -40.11 -22.99
CA GLN A 349 -11.95 -41.13 -24.05
C GLN A 349 -10.62 -41.64 -24.62
N VAL A 350 -9.48 -41.09 -24.19
CA VAL A 350 -8.14 -41.49 -24.64
C VAL A 350 -7.47 -42.48 -23.65
N TYR A 351 -8.16 -42.85 -22.57
CA TYR A 351 -7.82 -43.96 -21.67
C TYR A 351 -8.82 -45.11 -21.83
#